data_AF-A0A0B1RPM8-F1
#
_entry.id   AF-A0A0B1RPM8-F1
#
_cell.length_a   1.000
_cell.length_b   1.000
_cell.length_c   1.000
_cell.angle_alpha   90.00
_cell.angle_beta   90.00
_cell.angle_gamma   90.00
#
_symmetry.space_group_name_H-M   'P 1'
#
loop_
_entity.id
_entity.type
_entity.pdbx_description
1 polymer ?
#
loop_
_entity_poly.entity_id
_entity_poly.type
_entity_poly.pdbx_seq_one_letter_code
_entity_poly.pdbx_strand_id
1 'polypeptide(L)'
;MERVICHGDLWSANLLWRENGAGDVHLAAMIDFQTANMGCPAGDLVRLFSTCLSGKERQRHWEELVEEFYGYLKEEVGNSRMPYTLEQLKESYKQFIPLGSFLVVTMIQPMYDTACKNPNEEQKKKIVEDINEKMECLLDDIIFYYERNLKLKREKQSKKECGISDCKF
;
A
#
# COMPACT_ATOMS: atom_id res chain seq x y z
N MET A 1 1.54 -4.75 17.10
CA MET A 1 2.53 -4.41 16.06
C MET A 1 3.49 -3.39 16.62
N GLU A 2 4.77 -3.74 16.68
CA GLU A 2 5.84 -2.78 17.00
C GLU A 2 6.10 -1.82 15.85
N ARG A 3 6.62 -0.64 16.18
CA ARG A 3 7.04 0.34 15.17
C ARG A 3 8.35 -0.10 14.54
N VAL A 4 8.43 -0.02 13.21
CA VAL A 4 9.63 -0.34 12.42
C VAL A 4 10.04 0.87 11.60
N ILE A 5 11.25 0.84 11.05
CA ILE A 5 11.70 1.87 10.10
C ILE A 5 10.89 1.68 8.80
N CYS A 6 10.15 2.72 8.42
CA CYS A 6 9.44 2.83 7.16
C CYS A 6 10.13 3.89 6.29
N HIS A 7 10.11 3.69 4.97
CA HIS A 7 10.57 4.67 4.00
C HIS A 7 9.70 5.94 4.02
N GLY A 8 8.38 5.80 4.17
CA GLY A 8 7.44 6.90 4.27
C GLY A 8 7.00 7.53 2.93
N ASP A 9 7.67 7.20 1.84
CA ASP A 9 7.29 7.60 0.47
C ASP A 9 7.83 6.57 -0.55
N LEU A 10 7.41 5.32 -0.41
CA LEU A 10 7.88 4.23 -1.26
C LEU A 10 7.05 4.11 -2.55
N TRP A 11 7.61 4.52 -3.69
CA TRP A 11 6.98 4.41 -5.02
C TRP A 11 8.05 4.31 -6.12
N SER A 12 7.62 4.06 -7.37
CA SER A 12 8.52 3.76 -8.49
C SER A 12 9.63 4.78 -8.73
N ALA A 13 9.37 6.08 -8.50
CA ALA A 13 10.39 7.12 -8.69
C ALA A 13 11.52 7.08 -7.65
N ASN A 14 11.28 6.45 -6.50
CA ASN A 14 12.24 6.30 -5.40
C ASN A 14 12.96 4.93 -5.42
N LEU A 15 12.73 4.14 -6.49
CA LEU A 15 13.37 2.85 -6.73
C LEU A 15 14.26 2.95 -7.97
N LEU A 16 15.57 2.81 -7.78
CA LEU A 16 16.54 2.80 -8.86
C LEU A 16 16.79 1.37 -9.33
N TRP A 17 16.60 1.14 -10.62
CA TRP A 17 16.79 -0.15 -11.27
C TRP A 17 18.10 -0.14 -12.07
N ARG A 18 18.80 -1.27 -12.10
CA ARG A 18 20.01 -1.47 -12.91
C ARG A 18 19.82 -2.68 -13.82
N GLU A 19 20.17 -2.49 -15.09
CA GLU A 19 20.20 -3.56 -16.10
C GLU A 19 21.46 -4.42 -15.93
N ASN A 20 21.30 -5.74 -15.96
CA ASN A 20 22.40 -6.71 -15.87
C ASN A 20 22.76 -7.34 -17.23
N GLY A 21 22.25 -6.78 -18.34
CA GLY A 21 22.29 -7.42 -19.65
C GLY A 21 21.18 -8.46 -19.80
N ALA A 22 21.00 -8.97 -21.03
CA ALA A 22 19.98 -9.96 -21.40
C ALA A 22 18.49 -9.60 -21.10
N GLY A 23 18.20 -8.34 -20.75
CA GLY A 23 16.84 -7.88 -20.42
C GLY A 23 16.48 -8.00 -18.93
N ASP A 24 17.41 -8.45 -18.08
CA ASP A 24 17.18 -8.54 -16.64
C ASP A 24 17.47 -7.22 -15.94
N VAL A 25 16.53 -6.78 -15.09
CA VAL A 25 16.67 -5.63 -14.20
C VAL A 25 16.64 -6.07 -12.75
N HIS A 26 17.47 -5.45 -11.91
CA HIS A 26 17.43 -5.62 -10.47
C HIS A 26 17.33 -4.27 -9.76
N LEU A 27 16.76 -4.30 -8.57
CA LEU A 27 16.73 -3.12 -7.70
C LEU A 27 18.17 -2.81 -7.25
N ALA A 28 18.70 -1.67 -7.70
CA ALA A 28 20.05 -1.22 -7.36
C ALA A 28 20.10 -0.39 -6.08
N ALA A 29 19.09 0.46 -5.87
CA ALA A 29 18.99 1.28 -4.68
C ALA A 29 17.57 1.77 -4.44
N MET A 30 17.27 2.05 -3.17
CA MET A 30 16.12 2.83 -2.74
C MET A 30 16.64 4.19 -2.27
N ILE A 31 15.97 5.27 -2.65
CA ILE A 31 16.44 6.65 -2.43
C ILE A 31 15.33 7.53 -1.85
N ASP A 32 15.67 8.76 -1.47
CA ASP A 32 14.73 9.76 -0.95
C ASP A 32 14.04 9.38 0.39
N PHE A 33 14.88 9.21 1.42
CA PHE A 33 14.45 8.90 2.79
C PHE A 33 13.97 10.13 3.59
N GLN A 34 13.60 11.23 2.94
CA GLN A 34 13.24 12.48 3.65
C GLN A 34 11.97 12.35 4.52
N THR A 35 11.12 11.36 4.23
CA THR A 35 9.89 11.04 4.98
C THR A 35 10.03 9.78 5.85
N ALA A 36 11.25 9.23 5.96
CA ALA A 36 11.49 8.01 6.72
C ALA A 36 11.14 8.20 8.20
N ASN A 37 10.50 7.21 8.80
CA ASN A 37 9.97 7.31 10.15
C ASN A 37 9.86 5.95 10.85
N MET A 38 9.77 5.98 12.18
CA MET A 38 9.41 4.81 12.98
C MET A 38 7.89 4.66 12.99
N GLY A 39 7.37 3.82 12.11
CA GLY A 39 5.95 3.77 11.77
C GLY A 39 5.38 2.37 11.64
N CYS A 40 4.24 2.31 10.95
CA CYS A 40 3.57 1.07 10.57
C CYS A 40 4.01 0.69 9.14
N PRO A 41 4.53 -0.53 8.90
CA PRO A 41 5.00 -0.98 7.59
C PRO A 41 3.89 -1.01 6.53
N ALA A 42 2.63 -1.13 6.96
CA ALA A 42 1.48 -1.09 6.06
C ALA A 42 1.41 0.24 5.27
N GLY A 43 1.97 1.33 5.79
CA GLY A 43 2.03 2.60 5.08
C GLY A 43 2.82 2.50 3.77
N ASP A 44 4.01 1.91 3.83
CA ASP A 44 4.86 1.71 2.64
C ASP A 44 4.23 0.71 1.66
N LEU A 45 3.65 -0.38 2.16
CA LEU A 45 2.98 -1.37 1.31
C LEU A 45 1.78 -0.77 0.57
N VAL A 46 0.92 -0.03 1.27
CA VAL A 46 -0.21 0.67 0.64
C VAL A 46 0.29 1.70 -0.37
N ARG A 47 1.32 2.48 -0.03
CA ARG A 47 1.90 3.48 -0.93
C ARG A 47 2.43 2.82 -2.20
N LEU A 48 3.22 1.77 -2.06
CA LEU A 48 3.83 1.04 -3.16
C LEU A 48 2.76 0.39 -4.05
N PHE A 49 1.81 -0.34 -3.47
CA PHE A 49 0.81 -1.06 -4.25
C PHE A 49 -0.16 -0.11 -4.95
N SER A 50 -0.59 0.96 -4.29
CA SER A 50 -1.50 1.94 -4.90
C SER A 50 -0.86 2.74 -6.02
N THR A 51 0.46 2.96 -5.99
CA THR A 51 1.17 3.72 -7.02
C THR A 51 1.69 2.84 -8.15
N CYS A 52 2.21 1.64 -7.86
CA CYS A 52 2.92 0.81 -8.83
C CYS A 52 2.08 -0.29 -9.50
N LEU A 53 0.94 -0.71 -8.94
CA LEU A 53 0.03 -1.68 -9.57
C LEU A 53 -1.14 -0.97 -10.26
N SER A 54 -1.80 -1.64 -11.21
CA SER A 54 -3.14 -1.21 -11.62
C SER A 54 -4.12 -1.35 -10.45
N GLY A 55 -5.27 -0.68 -10.54
CA GLY A 55 -6.29 -0.75 -9.50
C GLY A 55 -6.78 -2.19 -9.27
N LYS A 56 -7.09 -2.86 -10.37
CA LYS A 56 -7.57 -4.25 -10.42
C LYS A 56 -6.54 -5.24 -9.88
N GLU A 57 -5.28 -5.12 -10.28
CA GLU A 57 -4.23 -6.03 -9.81
C GLU A 57 -3.98 -5.85 -8.31
N ARG A 58 -3.98 -4.60 -7.81
CA ARG A 58 -3.94 -4.34 -6.35
C ARG A 58 -5.10 -5.01 -5.65
N GLN A 59 -6.34 -4.77 -6.09
CA GLN A 59 -7.53 -5.31 -5.43
C GLN A 59 -7.54 -6.85 -5.41
N ARG A 60 -7.03 -7.47 -6.48
CA ARG A 60 -6.96 -8.93 -6.62
C ARG A 60 -5.83 -9.56 -5.80
N HIS A 61 -4.66 -8.93 -5.76
CA HIS A 61 -3.42 -9.57 -5.29
C HIS A 61 -2.80 -8.95 -4.03
N TRP A 62 -3.37 -7.89 -3.45
CA TRP A 62 -2.75 -7.22 -2.29
C TRP A 62 -2.46 -8.19 -1.13
N GLU A 63 -3.33 -9.17 -0.87
CA GLU A 63 -3.17 -10.08 0.25
C GLU A 63 -1.99 -11.03 0.03
N GLU A 64 -1.89 -11.61 -1.17
CA GLU A 64 -0.77 -12.47 -1.58
C GLU A 64 0.56 -11.69 -1.52
N LEU A 65 0.58 -10.44 -2.00
CA LEU A 65 1.77 -9.59 -1.96
C LEU A 65 2.20 -9.21 -0.54
N VAL A 66 1.24 -8.98 0.38
CA VAL A 66 1.53 -8.76 1.81
C VAL A 66 2.13 -10.02 2.43
N GLU A 67 1.61 -11.20 2.08
CA GLU A 67 2.15 -12.48 2.55
C GLU A 67 3.57 -12.72 2.06
N GLU A 68 3.83 -12.46 0.79
CA GLU A 68 5.15 -12.63 0.17
C GLU A 68 6.18 -11.67 0.81
N PHE A 69 5.84 -10.39 0.96
CA PHE A 69 6.67 -9.43 1.69
C PHE A 69 6.97 -9.90 3.12
N TYR A 70 5.97 -10.42 3.83
CA TYR A 70 6.16 -10.92 5.17
C TYR A 70 7.04 -12.18 5.20
N GLY A 71 7.01 -13.00 4.15
CA GLY A 71 7.94 -14.10 3.91
C GLY A 71 9.38 -13.62 3.82
N TYR A 72 9.68 -12.68 2.91
CA TYR A 72 11.00 -12.08 2.78
C TYR A 72 11.47 -11.43 4.09
N LEU A 73 10.58 -10.71 4.78
CA LEU A 73 10.92 -10.12 6.07
C LEU A 73 11.30 -11.17 7.13
N LYS A 74 10.60 -12.30 7.18
CA LYS A 74 10.95 -13.39 8.10
C LYS A 74 12.32 -13.97 7.79
N GLU A 75 12.64 -14.15 6.52
CA GLU A 75 13.94 -14.65 6.07
C GLU A 75 15.06 -13.69 6.52
N GLU A 76 14.88 -12.38 6.29
CA GLU A 76 15.85 -11.35 6.68
C GLU A 76 15.99 -11.19 8.21
N VAL A 77 14.90 -11.32 8.97
CA VAL A 77 14.92 -11.27 10.44
C VAL A 77 15.61 -12.52 11.03
N GLY A 78 15.57 -13.65 10.31
CA GLY A 78 16.18 -14.91 10.72
C GLY A 78 15.61 -15.44 12.04
N ASN A 79 16.51 -15.79 12.98
CA ASN A 79 16.13 -16.36 14.27
C ASN A 79 15.66 -15.32 15.31
N SER A 80 15.59 -14.04 14.92
CA SER A 80 15.16 -12.98 15.83
C SER A 80 13.64 -12.94 15.97
N ARG A 81 13.16 -12.31 17.04
CA ARG A 81 11.72 -12.17 17.27
C ARG A 81 11.11 -11.20 16.25
N MET A 82 10.08 -11.65 15.54
CA MET A 82 9.31 -10.81 14.63
C MET A 82 8.64 -9.62 15.36
N PRO A 83 8.68 -8.40 14.79
CA PRO A 83 8.08 -7.20 15.39
C PRO A 83 6.53 -7.20 15.34
N TYR A 84 5.94 -8.04 14.49
CA TYR A 84 4.50 -8.19 14.31
C TYR A 84 4.16 -9.51 13.63
N THR A 85 2.88 -9.91 13.71
CA THR A 85 2.37 -11.08 12.97
C THR A 85 1.88 -10.70 11.57
N LEU A 86 1.71 -11.70 10.69
CA LEU A 86 1.14 -11.51 9.35
C LEU A 86 -0.26 -10.90 9.42
N GLU A 87 -1.07 -11.36 10.37
CA GLU A 87 -2.45 -10.94 10.59
C GLU A 87 -2.50 -9.49 11.06
N GLN A 88 -1.54 -9.09 11.91
CA GLN A 88 -1.36 -7.68 12.27
C GLN A 88 -1.03 -6.85 11.04
N LEU A 89 -0.14 -7.33 10.16
CA LEU A 89 0.23 -6.64 8.93
C LEU A 89 -0.95 -6.48 7.95
N LYS A 90 -1.66 -7.58 7.67
CA LYS A 90 -2.87 -7.58 6.83
C LYS A 90 -3.95 -6.66 7.40
N GLU A 91 -4.17 -6.70 8.71
CA GLU A 91 -5.17 -5.85 9.35
C GLU A 91 -4.76 -4.36 9.31
N SER A 92 -3.48 -4.06 9.51
CA SER A 92 -2.94 -2.71 9.35
C SER A 92 -3.06 -2.20 7.92
N TYR A 93 -2.83 -3.05 6.91
CA TYR A 93 -3.05 -2.70 5.49
C TYR A 93 -4.51 -2.30 5.24
N LYS A 94 -5.46 -3.13 5.65
CA LYS A 94 -6.92 -2.86 5.50
C LYS A 94 -7.38 -1.62 6.27
N GLN A 95 -6.73 -1.30 7.39
CA GLN A 95 -7.00 -0.08 8.14
C GLN A 95 -6.46 1.18 7.46
N PHE A 96 -5.29 1.07 6.82
CA PHE A 96 -4.58 2.20 6.24
C PHE A 96 -4.98 2.50 4.79
N ILE A 97 -5.46 1.50 4.03
CA ILE A 97 -5.78 1.65 2.61
C ILE A 97 -6.74 2.81 2.29
N PRO A 98 -7.76 3.20 3.09
CA PRO A 98 -8.57 4.39 2.77
C PRO A 98 -7.74 5.68 2.78
N LEU A 99 -6.88 5.85 3.78
CA LEU A 99 -6.03 7.04 3.89
C LEU A 99 -4.96 7.04 2.79
N GLY A 100 -4.30 5.91 2.58
CA GLY A 100 -3.27 5.80 1.56
C GLY A 100 -3.82 6.00 0.14
N SER A 101 -4.98 5.42 -0.17
CA SER A 101 -5.65 5.63 -1.46
C SER A 101 -6.06 7.08 -1.65
N PHE A 102 -6.60 7.74 -0.62
CA PHE A 102 -6.92 9.17 -0.68
C PHE A 102 -5.69 10.03 -1.02
N LEU A 103 -4.55 9.75 -0.41
CA LEU A 103 -3.29 10.46 -0.71
C LEU A 103 -2.79 10.21 -2.14
N VAL A 104 -3.09 9.07 -2.75
CA VAL A 104 -2.73 8.80 -4.15
C VAL A 104 -3.70 9.49 -5.11
N VAL A 105 -4.99 9.58 -4.78
CA VAL A 105 -5.98 10.29 -5.61
C VAL A 105 -5.59 11.75 -5.83
N THR A 106 -5.00 12.42 -4.83
CA THR A 106 -4.53 13.81 -5.00
C THR A 106 -3.37 13.95 -5.98
N MET A 107 -2.63 12.86 -6.27
CA MET A 107 -1.54 12.83 -7.25
C MET A 107 -2.02 12.55 -8.67
N ILE A 108 -3.27 12.11 -8.86
CA ILE A 108 -3.80 11.75 -10.19
C ILE A 108 -3.91 12.96 -11.10
N GLN A 109 -4.32 14.12 -10.58
CA GLN A 109 -4.51 15.31 -11.41
C GLN A 109 -3.21 15.73 -12.14
N PRO A 110 -2.05 15.88 -11.48
CA PRO A 110 -0.78 16.13 -12.17
C PRO A 110 -0.41 15.04 -13.21
N MET A 111 -0.72 13.77 -12.92
CA MET A 111 -0.46 12.67 -13.86
C MET A 111 -1.35 12.79 -15.11
N TYR A 112 -2.62 13.14 -14.93
CA TYR A 112 -3.57 13.37 -16.01
C TYR A 112 -3.16 14.55 -16.89
N ASP A 113 -2.76 15.67 -16.29
CA ASP A 113 -2.25 16.85 -17.01
C ASP A 113 -0.99 16.52 -17.82
N THR A 114 -0.13 15.64 -17.29
CA THR A 114 1.07 15.16 -17.98
C THR A 114 0.69 14.23 -19.14
N ALA A 115 -0.25 13.31 -18.93
CA ALA A 115 -0.75 12.41 -19.97
C ALA A 115 -1.37 13.18 -21.14
N CYS A 116 -2.14 14.24 -20.86
CA CYS A 116 -2.76 15.10 -21.87
C CYS A 116 -1.74 15.82 -22.78
N LYS A 117 -0.51 16.01 -22.30
CA LYS A 117 0.58 16.65 -23.07
C LYS A 117 1.37 15.65 -23.93
N ASN A 118 1.08 14.35 -23.86
CA ASN A 118 1.76 13.35 -24.68
C ASN A 118 1.37 13.54 -26.16
N PRO A 119 2.34 13.78 -27.07
CA PRO A 119 2.06 14.02 -28.49
C PRO A 119 1.61 12.77 -29.25
N ASN A 120 1.81 11.58 -28.67
CA ASN A 120 1.35 10.32 -29.25
C ASN A 120 -0.06 10.01 -28.71
N GLU A 121 -1.07 10.15 -29.59
CA GLU A 121 -2.48 9.96 -29.22
C GLU A 121 -2.82 8.53 -28.77
N GLU A 122 -2.16 7.50 -29.31
CA GLU A 122 -2.39 6.11 -28.89
C GLU A 122 -1.86 5.88 -27.47
N GLN A 123 -0.63 6.35 -27.19
CA GLN A 123 -0.06 6.27 -25.85
C GLN A 123 -0.84 7.11 -24.85
N LYS A 124 -1.25 8.33 -25.22
CA LYS A 124 -2.09 9.21 -24.42
C LYS A 124 -3.40 8.53 -24.03
N LYS A 125 -4.10 7.93 -25.00
CA LYS A 125 -5.34 7.20 -24.75
C LYS A 125 -5.13 6.08 -23.73
N LYS A 126 -4.09 5.26 -23.91
CA LYS A 126 -3.76 4.17 -22.98
C LYS A 126 -3.47 4.68 -21.56
N ILE A 127 -2.64 5.72 -21.42
CA ILE A 127 -2.29 6.29 -20.11
C ILE A 127 -3.54 6.85 -19.42
N VAL A 128 -4.42 7.53 -20.15
CA VAL A 128 -5.68 8.06 -19.58
C VAL A 128 -6.61 6.93 -19.14
N GLU A 129 -6.72 5.84 -19.91
CA GLU A 129 -7.48 4.64 -19.52
C GLU A 129 -6.93 4.02 -18.24
N ASP A 130 -5.60 3.86 -18.13
CA ASP A 130 -4.93 3.34 -16.92
C ASP A 130 -5.14 4.26 -15.70
N ILE A 131 -5.10 5.59 -15.91
CA ILE A 131 -5.37 6.57 -14.84
C ILE A 131 -6.81 6.47 -14.35
N ASN A 132 -7.78 6.37 -15.26
CA ASN A 132 -9.20 6.29 -14.90
C ASN A 132 -9.50 5.00 -14.14
N GLU A 133 -9.00 3.86 -14.62
CA GLU A 133 -9.14 2.56 -13.94
C GLU A 133 -8.53 2.59 -12.53
N LYS A 134 -7.33 3.17 -12.40
CA LYS A 134 -6.71 3.37 -11.08
C LYS A 134 -7.56 4.27 -10.18
N MET A 135 -8.11 5.37 -10.71
CA MET A 135 -8.94 6.30 -9.95
C MET A 135 -10.21 5.63 -9.42
N GLU A 136 -10.93 4.91 -10.27
CA GLU A 136 -12.14 4.17 -9.90
C GLU A 136 -11.86 3.17 -8.78
N CYS A 137 -10.85 2.30 -8.95
CA CYS A 137 -10.49 1.31 -7.93
C CYS A 137 -10.01 1.95 -6.62
N LEU A 138 -9.31 3.10 -6.66
CA LEU A 138 -8.91 3.81 -5.44
C LEU A 138 -10.12 4.35 -4.68
N LEU A 139 -11.12 4.89 -5.38
CA LEU A 139 -12.36 5.38 -4.77
C LEU A 139 -13.18 4.23 -4.16
N ASP A 140 -13.28 3.10 -4.86
CA ASP A 140 -13.92 1.90 -4.35
C ASP A 140 -13.25 1.40 -3.07
N ASP A 141 -11.92 1.32 -3.06
CA ASP A 141 -11.16 0.92 -1.87
C ASP A 141 -11.38 1.88 -0.70
N ILE A 142 -11.42 3.19 -0.95
CA ILE A 142 -11.69 4.19 0.09
C ILE A 142 -13.03 3.90 0.74
N ILE A 143 -14.10 3.77 -0.05
CA ILE A 143 -15.46 3.56 0.46
C ILE A 143 -15.54 2.22 1.21
N PHE A 144 -15.15 1.13 0.55
CA PHE A 144 -15.28 -0.22 1.10
C PHE A 144 -14.53 -0.38 2.42
N TYR A 145 -13.25 -0.01 2.46
CA TYR A 145 -12.44 -0.19 3.65
C TYR A 145 -12.76 0.84 4.73
N TYR A 146 -13.19 2.06 4.38
CA TYR A 146 -13.68 3.02 5.37
C TYR A 146 -14.93 2.49 6.10
N GLU A 147 -15.91 1.98 5.37
CA GLU A 147 -17.13 1.40 5.96
C GLU A 147 -16.82 0.19 6.85
N ARG A 148 -15.95 -0.71 6.37
CA ARG A 148 -15.43 -1.83 7.16
C ARG A 148 -14.81 -1.34 8.49
N ASN A 149 -13.93 -0.35 8.42
CA ASN A 149 -13.21 0.16 9.59
C ASN A 149 -14.16 0.88 10.56
N LEU A 150 -15.17 1.59 10.04
CA LEU A 150 -16.21 2.23 10.84
C LEU A 150 -17.05 1.20 11.61
N LYS A 151 -17.44 0.10 10.95
CA LYS A 151 -18.17 -1.00 11.60
C LYS A 151 -17.37 -1.62 12.74
N LEU A 152 -16.10 -1.95 12.50
CA LEU A 152 -15.22 -2.52 13.54
C LEU A 152 -15.01 -1.56 14.72
N LYS A 153 -14.94 -0.24 14.47
CA LYS A 153 -14.83 0.76 15.53
C LYS A 153 -16.08 0.79 16.42
N ARG A 154 -17.27 0.75 15.82
CA ARG A 154 -18.55 0.72 16.54
C ARG A 154 -18.72 -0.55 17.37
N GLU A 155 -18.36 -1.71 16.82
CA GLU A 155 -18.39 -2.99 17.55
C GLU A 155 -17.46 -2.98 18.76
N LYS A 156 -16.24 -2.44 18.62
CA LYS A 156 -15.31 -2.28 19.74
C LYS A 156 -15.84 -1.33 20.83
N GLN A 157 -16.51 -0.24 20.44
CA GLN A 157 -17.12 0.69 21.39
C GLN A 157 -18.27 0.03 22.15
N SER A 158 -19.17 -0.67 21.45
CA SER A 158 -20.29 -1.38 22.06
C SER A 158 -19.83 -2.46 23.05
N LYS A 159 -18.79 -3.24 22.72
CA LYS A 159 -18.19 -4.22 23.65
C LYS A 159 -17.61 -3.58 24.91
N LYS A 160 -16.97 -2.41 24.76
CA LYS A 160 -16.40 -1.66 25.87
C LYS A 160 -17.47 -1.07 26.79
N GLU A 161 -18.59 -0.61 26.22
CA GLU A 161 -19.75 -0.08 26.95
C GLU A 161 -20.54 -1.19 27.66
N CYS A 162 -20.59 -2.39 27.10
CA CYS A 162 -21.28 -3.55 27.70
C CYS A 162 -20.51 -4.21 28.85
N GLY A 163 -19.30 -3.73 29.20
CA GLY A 163 -18.53 -4.23 30.33
C GLY A 163 -18.03 -5.66 30.20
N ILE A 164 -18.04 -6.23 28.98
CA ILE A 164 -17.51 -7.57 28.71
C ILE A 164 -15.99 -7.44 28.67
N SER A 165 -15.35 -7.42 29.84
CA SER A 165 -13.94 -7.78 29.94
C SER A 165 -13.82 -9.24 29.53
N ASP A 166 -13.03 -9.52 28.51
CA ASP A 166 -12.77 -10.88 28.05
C ASP A 166 -12.45 -11.80 29.25
N CYS A 167 -13.40 -12.69 29.59
CA CYS A 167 -13.13 -13.83 30.45
C CYS A 167 -12.12 -14.70 29.70
N LYS A 168 -10.85 -14.59 30.09
CA LYS A 168 -9.82 -15.56 29.73
C LYS A 168 -10.25 -16.93 30.28
N PHE A 169 -10.49 -17.89 29.39
CA PHE A 169 -10.30 -19.31 29.67
C PHE A 169 -8.93 -19.72 29.12
#